data_AF-A0A6B3FGL0-F1
#
_entry.id   AF-A0A6B3FGL0-F1
#
_cell.length_a   1.000
_cell.length_b   1.000
_cell.length_c   1.000
_cell.angle_alpha   90.00
_cell.angle_beta   90.00
_cell.angle_gamma   90.00
#
_symmetry.space_group_name_H-M   'P 1'
#
loop_
_entity.id
_entity.type
_entity.pdbx_description
1 polymer ?
#
loop_
_entity_poly.entity_id
_entity_poly.type
_entity_poly.pdbx_seq_one_letter_code
_entity_poly.pdbx_strand_id
1 'polypeptide(L)' 'MARSLDGLVLAPVADQAPGQVGTRTRFTYHERGGRIWAEYTGGDVVRGHLVGTRDGDALDFRYV' A
#
# COMPACT_ATOMS: atom_id res chain seq x y z
N MET A 1 1.91 4.01 -19.82
CA MET A 1 2.23 2.85 -18.95
C MET A 1 2.61 3.41 -17.60
N ALA A 2 1.76 3.24 -16.59
CA ALA A 2 2.14 3.64 -15.24
C ALA A 2 3.31 2.78 -14.73
N ARG A 3 4.19 3.39 -13.93
CA ARG A 3 5.38 2.73 -13.37
C ARG A 3 4.98 1.55 -12.47
N SER A 4 5.83 0.52 -12.41
CA SER A 4 5.70 -0.55 -11.40
C SER A 4 5.75 0.04 -9.99
N LEU A 5 4.99 -0.55 -9.07
CA LEU A 5 5.08 -0.21 -7.64
C LEU A 5 6.16 -1.01 -6.90
N ASP A 6 6.76 -2.00 -7.55
CA ASP A 6 7.75 -2.88 -6.91
C ASP A 6 8.94 -2.11 -6.34
N GLY A 7 9.25 -2.36 -5.07
CA GLY A 7 10.35 -1.74 -4.34
C GLY A 7 10.08 -0.30 -3.90
N LEU A 8 8.89 0.26 -4.16
CA LEU A 8 8.56 1.61 -3.72
C LEU A 8 8.06 1.63 -2.29
N VAL A 9 8.55 2.60 -1.53
CA VAL A 9 8.02 2.94 -0.21
C VAL A 9 7.17 4.19 -0.33
N LEU A 10 5.88 4.08 -0.04
CA LEU A 10 4.93 5.19 -0.10
C LEU A 10 4.37 5.51 1.29
N ALA A 11 3.91 6.74 1.47
CA ALA A 11 3.26 7.20 2.68
C ALA A 11 1.95 7.93 2.31
N PRO A 12 0.90 7.83 3.14
CA PRO A 12 -0.27 8.68 3.03
C PRO A 12 0.12 10.16 3.08
N VAL A 13 -0.51 10.97 2.24
CA VAL A 13 -0.30 12.44 2.25
C VAL A 13 -1.00 13.13 3.43
N ALA A 14 -1.99 12.47 4.03
CA ALA A 14 -2.75 12.97 5.17
C ALA A 14 -3.18 11.82 6.07
N ASP A 15 -3.35 12.12 7.35
CA ASP A 15 -3.91 11.20 8.33
C ASP A 15 -5.38 10.93 8.02
N GLN A 16 -5.81 9.67 8.16
CA GLN A 16 -7.18 9.27 7.83
C GLN A 16 -8.12 9.40 9.04
N ALA A 17 -7.85 8.62 10.09
CA ALA A 17 -8.58 8.64 11.36
C ALA A 17 -7.69 8.06 12.47
N PRO A 18 -7.97 8.30 13.76
CA PRO A 18 -7.24 7.68 14.87
C PRO A 18 -7.22 6.15 14.75
N GLY A 19 -6.04 5.54 14.90
CA GLY A 19 -5.86 4.10 14.73
C GLY A 19 -5.91 3.59 13.28
N GLN A 20 -6.06 4.48 12.30
CA GLN A 20 -5.87 4.18 10.88
C GLN A 20 -4.48 4.62 10.42
N VAL A 21 -4.20 4.37 9.15
CA VAL A 21 -2.95 4.79 8.51
C VAL A 21 -2.83 6.32 8.48
N GLY A 22 -1.61 6.81 8.60
CA GLY A 22 -1.32 8.24 8.55
C GLY A 22 0.02 8.56 7.92
N THR A 23 0.41 9.83 7.94
CA THR A 23 1.65 10.36 7.32
C THR A 23 2.93 9.71 7.86
N ARG A 24 2.87 9.09 9.03
CA ARG A 24 3.95 8.30 9.64
C ARG A 24 3.95 6.82 9.22
N THR A 25 2.88 6.33 8.59
CA THR A 25 2.79 4.97 8.07
C THR A 25 3.63 4.86 6.79
N ARG A 26 4.31 3.74 6.64
CA ARG A 26 5.11 3.42 5.45
C ARG A 26 4.61 2.11 4.85
N PHE A 27 4.32 2.14 3.55
CA PHE A 27 3.88 1.00 2.76
C PHE A 27 5.02 0.58 1.85
N THR A 28 5.49 -0.65 2.00
CA THR A 28 6.49 -1.23 1.11
C THR A 28 5.76 -2.03 0.05
N TYR A 29 5.74 -1.55 -1.19
CA TYR A 29 5.00 -2.19 -2.27
C TYR A 29 5.85 -3.22 -3.01
N HIS A 30 5.16 -4.27 -3.41
CA HIS A 30 5.68 -5.34 -4.23
C HIS A 30 4.72 -5.57 -5.39
N GLU A 31 5.27 -5.75 -6.59
CA GLU A 31 4.48 -6.01 -7.78
C GLU A 31 5.10 -7.10 -8.63
N ARG A 32 4.31 -8.12 -8.98
CA ARG A 32 4.76 -9.23 -9.82
C ARG A 32 3.62 -9.82 -10.63
N GLY A 33 3.74 -9.77 -11.96
CA GLY A 33 2.82 -10.45 -12.87
C GLY A 33 1.35 -10.07 -12.67
N GLY A 34 1.05 -8.79 -12.48
CA GLY A 34 -0.32 -8.28 -12.25
C GLY A 34 -0.83 -8.42 -10.82
N ARG A 35 -0.05 -9.01 -9.90
CA ARG A 35 -0.35 -9.01 -8.45
C ARG A 35 0.40 -7.89 -7.76
N ILE A 36 -0.25 -7.25 -6.80
CA ILE A 36 0.34 -6.23 -5.94
C ILE A 36 0.05 -6.57 -4.49
N TRP A 37 1.06 -6.41 -3.64
CA TRP A 37 0.88 -6.46 -2.20
C TRP A 37 1.78 -5.44 -1.52
N ALA A 38 1.44 -5.10 -0.28
CA ALA A 38 2.28 -4.23 0.53
C ALA A 38 2.16 -4.56 2.01
N GLU A 39 3.29 -4.62 2.69
CA GLU A 39 3.39 -4.57 4.15
C GLU A 39 3.50 -3.13 4.60
N TYR A 40 2.79 -2.79 5.68
CA TYR A 40 2.86 -1.45 6.24
C TYR A 40 2.88 -1.42 7.76
N THR A 41 3.56 -0.40 8.28
CA THR A 41 3.72 -0.16 9.71
C THR A 41 4.04 1.32 9.94
N GLY A 42 3.91 1.77 11.19
CA GLY A 42 4.24 3.11 11.63
C GLY A 42 2.99 4.00 11.77
N GLY A 43 3.13 5.06 12.55
CA GLY A 43 1.98 5.82 13.00
C GLY A 43 1.33 5.14 14.20
N ASP A 44 0.01 4.98 14.12
CA ASP A 44 -0.79 4.26 15.11
C ASP A 44 -1.00 2.79 14.70
N VAL A 45 -0.52 2.40 13.51
CA VAL A 45 -0.59 1.05 12.98
C VAL A 45 0.66 0.27 13.37
N VAL A 46 0.46 -0.83 14.12
CA VAL A 46 1.53 -1.76 14.49
C VAL A 46 2.02 -2.53 13.25
N ARG A 47 1.11 -3.15 12.50
CA ARG A 47 1.40 -3.87 11.25
C ARG A 47 0.11 -4.13 10.45
N GLY A 48 0.19 -4.02 9.13
CA GLY A 48 -0.89 -4.41 8.22
C GLY A 48 -0.37 -4.94 6.89
N HIS A 49 -1.25 -5.57 6.11
CA HIS A 49 -0.97 -6.05 4.77
C HIS A 49 -2.08 -5.60 3.80
N LEU A 50 -1.70 -5.28 2.57
CA LEU A 50 -2.60 -5.05 1.44
C LEU A 50 -2.30 -6.10 0.37
N VAL A 51 -3.34 -6.64 -0.25
CA VAL A 51 -3.20 -7.54 -1.40
C VAL A 51 -4.22 -7.13 -2.45
N GLY A 52 -3.81 -7.17 -3.71
CA GLY A 52 -4.60 -6.70 -4.82
C GLY A 52 -4.08 -7.13 -6.17
N THR A 53 -4.74 -6.62 -7.20
CA THR A 53 -4.39 -6.84 -8.60
C THR A 53 -4.22 -5.52 -9.33
N ARG A 54 -3.37 -5.52 -10.35
CA ARG A 54 -3.16 -4.42 -11.29
C ARG A 54 -3.69 -4.78 -12.66
N ASP A 55 -4.44 -3.86 -13.25
CA ASP A 55 -4.77 -3.88 -14.67
C ASP A 55 -4.44 -2.53 -15.29
N GLY A 56 -3.36 -2.47 -16.09
CA GLY A 56 -2.82 -1.24 -16.64
C GLY A 56 -2.48 -0.20 -15.56
N ASP A 57 -3.31 0.85 -15.49
CA ASP A 57 -3.16 1.96 -14.56
C ASP A 57 -4.14 1.89 -13.37
N ALA A 58 -4.97 0.83 -13.30
CA ALA A 58 -5.92 0.59 -12.22
C ALA A 58 -5.38 -0.40 -11.18
N LEU A 59 -5.65 -0.11 -9.91
CA LEU A 59 -5.29 -0.94 -8.75
C LEU A 59 -6.57 -1.32 -8.01
N ASP A 60 -6.80 -2.62 -7.86
CA ASP A 60 -7.91 -3.15 -7.05
C ASP A 60 -7.32 -3.84 -5.83
N PHE A 61 -7.67 -3.35 -4.64
CA PHE A 61 -7.25 -3.93 -3.36
C PHE A 61 -8.43 -4.61 -2.69
N ARG A 62 -8.20 -5.83 -2.18
CA ARG A 62 -9.18 -6.54 -1.37
C ARG A 62 -8.66 -6.71 0.05
N TYR A 63 -9.51 -6.37 1.01
CA TYR A 63 -9.25 -6.58 2.44
C TYR A 63 -9.66 -8.00 2.80
N VAL A 64 -8.72 -8.79 3.31
CA VAL A 64 -8.95 -10.11 3.93
C VAL A 64 -8.47 -10.09 5.37
#